data_AF-A0A7R9QUM6-F1
#
_entry.id   AF-A0A7R9QUM6-F1
#
_cell.length_a   1.000
_cell.length_b   1.000
_cell.length_c   1.000
_cell.angle_alpha   90.00
_cell.angle_beta   90.00
_cell.angle_gamma   90.00
#
_symmetry.space_group_name_H-M   'P 1'
#
loop_
_entity.id
_entity.type
_entity.pdbx_description
1 polymer ?
#
loop_
_entity_poly.entity_id
_entity_poly.type
_entity_poly.pdbx_seq_one_letter_code
_entity_poly.pdbx_strand_id
1 'polypeptide(L)'
;MNRVIFYVIIQVFVTCVRASDKVFWYEKGAADGMNEASPIGNGRIGGLVYGHPDKERVNINEITLWTGDDNPTQSYHNGTFGDYQTLGNLLVDLPDHKVNTHYKRALDIGDAVATVEYESHGVQYKREYFVSHVSNVLVGRLSADKGKAYTGRIELQESHKQAVHAEIKCQ
;
A
#
# COMPACT_ATOMS: atom_id res chain seq x y z
N MET A 1 15.14 39.12 -47.54
CA MET A 1 16.18 38.12 -47.20
C MET A 1 16.06 37.86 -45.70
N ASN A 2 15.11 37.02 -45.27
CA ASN A 2 14.76 36.84 -43.86
C ASN A 2 15.37 35.54 -43.35
N ARG A 3 16.26 35.64 -42.36
CA ARG A 3 16.92 34.51 -41.70
C ARG A 3 15.97 33.94 -40.63
N VAL A 4 15.53 32.71 -40.82
CA VAL A 4 14.79 31.93 -39.82
C VAL A 4 15.83 31.25 -38.91
N ILE A 5 15.86 31.62 -37.64
CA ILE A 5 16.71 31.00 -36.62
C ILE A 5 15.87 29.92 -35.93
N PHE A 6 16.21 28.65 -36.15
CA PHE A 6 15.63 27.52 -35.41
C PHE A 6 16.34 27.39 -34.06
N TYR A 7 15.64 27.68 -32.96
CA TYR A 7 16.06 27.29 -31.63
C TYR A 7 15.70 25.82 -31.40
N VAL A 8 16.71 24.95 -31.32
CA VAL A 8 16.55 23.59 -30.82
C VAL A 8 16.61 23.65 -29.29
N ILE A 9 15.46 23.57 -28.64
CA ILE A 9 15.38 23.39 -27.18
C ILE A 9 15.56 21.90 -26.91
N ILE A 10 16.76 21.48 -26.48
CA ILE A 10 16.99 20.15 -25.94
C ILE A 10 16.40 20.14 -24.52
N GLN A 11 15.20 19.58 -24.40
CA GLN A 11 14.54 19.37 -23.13
C GLN A 11 15.08 18.08 -22.52
N VAL A 12 16.12 18.22 -21.68
CA VAL A 12 16.67 17.10 -20.91
C VAL A 12 15.64 16.72 -19.85
N PHE A 13 14.84 15.69 -20.11
CA PHE A 13 14.11 14.98 -19.06
C PHE A 13 15.14 14.22 -18.22
N VAL A 14 15.50 14.78 -17.07
CA VAL A 14 16.24 14.04 -16.05
C VAL A 14 15.27 13.05 -15.42
N THR A 15 15.17 11.84 -15.98
CA THR A 15 14.59 10.71 -15.27
C THR A 15 15.63 10.17 -14.31
N CYS A 16 15.52 10.53 -13.03
CA CYS A 16 16.23 9.81 -12.00
C CYS A 16 15.57 8.44 -11.85
N VAL A 17 16.06 7.45 -12.61
CA VAL A 17 15.77 6.04 -12.31
C VAL A 17 16.69 5.66 -11.16
N ARG A 18 16.21 5.80 -9.92
CA ARG A 18 16.84 5.11 -8.79
C ARG A 18 16.38 3.66 -8.83
N ALA A 19 17.18 2.79 -9.43
CA ALA A 19 17.10 1.37 -9.12
C ALA A 19 17.89 1.17 -7.81
N SER A 20 17.19 1.06 -6.70
CA SER A 20 17.77 0.53 -5.45
C SER A 20 18.11 -0.94 -5.70
N ASP A 21 19.35 -1.37 -5.43
CA ASP A 21 19.73 -2.80 -5.45
C ASP A 21 19.04 -3.60 -4.32
N LYS A 22 18.12 -2.98 -3.58
CA LYS A 22 17.46 -3.55 -2.41
C LYS A 22 15.96 -3.61 -2.61
N VAL A 23 15.54 -4.27 -3.68
CA VAL A 23 14.14 -4.43 -4.01
C VAL A 23 13.77 -5.91 -4.06
N PHE A 24 12.80 -6.29 -3.23
CA PHE A 24 12.10 -7.57 -3.38
C PHE A 24 10.93 -7.37 -4.33
N TRP A 25 10.76 -8.23 -5.34
CA TRP A 25 9.68 -8.09 -6.30
C TRP A 25 9.04 -9.42 -6.68
N TYR A 26 7.78 -9.35 -7.09
CA TYR A 26 6.94 -10.50 -7.43
C TYR A 26 5.99 -10.16 -8.58
N GLU A 27 5.67 -11.16 -9.41
CA GLU A 27 4.79 -11.03 -10.59
C GLU A 27 3.36 -11.50 -10.32
N LYS A 28 3.00 -11.70 -9.05
CA LYS A 28 1.63 -11.99 -8.61
C LYS A 28 1.30 -11.34 -7.27
N GLY A 29 0.01 -11.18 -7.01
CA GLY A 29 -0.50 -10.82 -5.67
C GLY A 29 -0.08 -11.86 -4.63
N ALA A 30 0.05 -11.42 -3.38
CA ALA A 30 0.35 -12.31 -2.26
C ALA A 30 -0.78 -13.33 -2.02
N ALA A 31 -0.43 -14.54 -1.57
CA ALA A 31 -1.42 -15.46 -1.03
C ALA A 31 -2.14 -14.89 0.21
N ASP A 32 -3.24 -15.50 0.65
CA ASP A 32 -4.04 -15.00 1.78
C ASP A 32 -3.28 -14.91 3.13
N GLY A 33 -2.22 -15.70 3.30
CA GLY A 33 -1.36 -15.66 4.49
C GLY A 33 -0.36 -14.49 4.50
N MET A 34 0.23 -14.22 5.66
CA MET A 34 1.17 -13.10 5.82
C MET A 34 2.52 -13.27 5.09
N ASN A 35 2.91 -14.51 4.76
CA ASN A 35 4.25 -14.86 4.30
C ASN A 35 4.65 -14.23 2.97
N GLU A 36 3.68 -13.86 2.15
CA GLU A 36 3.93 -13.26 0.84
C GLU A 36 3.69 -11.75 0.82
N ALA A 37 3.06 -11.16 1.83
CA ALA A 37 2.72 -9.74 1.86
C ALA A 37 3.96 -8.85 2.11
N SER A 38 3.96 -7.64 1.56
CA SER A 38 5.08 -6.70 1.71
C SER A 38 4.95 -5.91 3.02
N PRO A 39 5.89 -6.05 3.97
CA PRO A 39 5.84 -5.29 5.23
C PRO A 39 6.27 -3.83 5.03
N ILE A 40 5.51 -2.93 5.66
CA ILE A 40 5.80 -1.51 5.82
C ILE A 40 5.57 -1.10 7.28
N GLY A 41 6.24 -0.06 7.77
CA GLY A 41 6.01 0.41 9.13
C GLY A 41 6.92 1.55 9.56
N ASN A 42 6.55 2.21 10.65
CA ASN A 42 7.32 3.30 11.25
C ASN A 42 7.72 3.05 12.71
N GLY A 43 7.70 1.79 13.15
CA GLY A 43 7.98 1.39 14.54
C GLY A 43 6.76 1.45 15.46
N ARG A 44 5.74 2.27 15.14
CA ARG A 44 4.46 2.30 15.88
C ARG A 44 3.34 1.63 15.08
N ILE A 45 3.14 2.09 13.85
CA ILE A 45 2.15 1.57 12.91
C ILE A 45 2.86 0.63 11.94
N GLY A 46 2.28 -0.54 11.73
CA GLY A 46 2.72 -1.53 10.77
C GLY A 46 1.65 -1.84 9.73
N GLY A 47 2.06 -2.28 8.56
CA GLY A 47 1.16 -2.73 7.52
C GLY A 47 1.74 -3.86 6.69
N LEU A 48 0.87 -4.74 6.18
CA LEU A 48 1.20 -5.78 5.22
C LEU A 48 0.38 -5.56 3.95
N VAL A 49 1.05 -5.26 2.84
CA VAL A 49 0.44 -4.98 1.53
C VAL A 49 0.38 -6.26 0.70
N TYR A 50 -0.81 -6.65 0.24
CA TYR A 50 -1.02 -7.91 -0.49
C TYR A 50 -0.87 -7.76 -2.01
N GLY A 51 -1.25 -6.61 -2.56
CA GLY A 51 -0.99 -6.24 -3.94
C GLY A 51 -2.04 -6.67 -4.96
N HIS A 52 -3.23 -7.13 -4.56
CA HIS A 52 -4.25 -7.54 -5.53
C HIS A 52 -4.85 -6.32 -6.28
N PRO A 53 -4.93 -6.33 -7.62
CA PRO A 53 -5.41 -5.19 -8.38
C PRO A 53 -6.90 -4.89 -8.25
N ASP A 54 -7.75 -5.92 -8.20
CA ASP A 54 -9.20 -5.81 -8.04
C ASP A 54 -9.62 -5.71 -6.57
N LYS A 55 -8.93 -6.43 -5.67
CA LYS A 55 -9.29 -6.49 -4.24
C LYS A 55 -8.08 -6.34 -3.34
N GLU A 56 -7.59 -5.12 -3.18
CA GLU A 56 -6.46 -4.86 -2.32
C GLU A 56 -6.80 -5.10 -0.85
N ARG A 57 -5.82 -5.62 -0.13
CA ARG A 57 -5.85 -5.67 1.33
C ARG A 57 -4.54 -5.13 1.84
N VAL A 58 -4.63 -4.17 2.75
CA VAL A 58 -3.52 -3.79 3.61
C VAL A 58 -3.92 -4.17 5.03
N ASN A 59 -3.32 -5.23 5.58
CA ASN A 59 -3.49 -5.52 7.00
C ASN A 59 -2.75 -4.44 7.79
N ILE A 60 -3.35 -3.89 8.84
CA ILE A 60 -2.81 -2.77 9.62
C ILE A 60 -2.70 -3.21 11.08
N ASN A 61 -1.61 -2.80 11.71
CA ASN A 61 -1.30 -3.08 13.10
C ASN A 61 -0.79 -1.81 13.80
N GLU A 62 -0.97 -1.74 15.11
CA GLU A 62 -0.43 -0.69 15.98
C GLU A 62 0.19 -1.36 17.21
N ILE A 63 1.38 -0.91 17.63
CA ILE A 63 2.23 -1.63 18.61
C ILE A 63 1.62 -1.76 20.02
N THR A 64 0.71 -0.86 20.40
CA THR A 64 0.10 -0.80 21.74
C THR A 64 -1.24 -1.53 21.83
N LEU A 65 -1.74 -2.09 20.71
CA LEU A 65 -3.00 -2.83 20.72
C LEU A 65 -2.81 -4.25 21.29
N TRP A 66 -3.04 -4.38 22.58
CA TRP A 66 -2.96 -5.64 23.33
C TRP A 66 -4.27 -5.86 24.09
N THR A 67 -4.65 -7.12 24.27
CA THR A 67 -5.59 -7.51 25.33
C THR A 67 -4.85 -7.68 26.66
N GLY A 68 -5.58 -7.93 27.73
CA GLY A 68 -5.02 -8.07 29.08
C GLY A 68 -5.42 -6.92 29.99
N ASP A 69 -5.08 -7.05 31.26
CA ASP A 69 -5.31 -6.03 32.27
C ASP A 69 -3.99 -5.48 32.82
N ASP A 70 -4.06 -4.68 33.89
CA ASP A 70 -2.90 -4.12 34.59
C ASP A 70 -2.03 -5.19 35.28
N ASN A 71 -2.41 -6.48 35.19
CA ASN A 71 -1.81 -7.64 35.83
C ASN A 71 -1.37 -7.36 37.28
N PRO A 72 -2.30 -6.97 38.17
CA PRO A 72 -1.96 -6.54 39.53
C PRO A 72 -1.38 -7.68 40.37
N THR A 73 -1.62 -8.93 39.95
CA THR A 73 -1.09 -10.13 40.61
C THR A 73 0.33 -10.49 40.19
N GLN A 74 0.87 -9.85 39.14
CA GLN A 74 2.17 -10.16 38.52
C GLN A 74 2.34 -11.65 38.17
N SER A 75 1.23 -12.37 37.96
CA SER A 75 1.23 -13.78 37.64
C SER A 75 1.19 -13.97 36.13
N TYR A 76 2.06 -14.82 35.61
CA TYR A 76 2.04 -15.23 34.20
C TYR A 76 1.16 -16.47 33.97
N HIS A 77 0.54 -17.01 35.04
CA HIS A 77 -0.16 -18.30 35.01
C HIS A 77 -1.69 -18.20 35.06
N ASN A 78 -2.24 -17.02 35.31
CA ASN A 78 -3.69 -16.81 35.44
C ASN A 78 -4.38 -16.44 34.10
N GLY A 79 -3.62 -16.31 33.00
CA GLY A 79 -4.17 -15.97 31.68
C GLY A 79 -4.60 -14.51 31.50
N THR A 80 -4.27 -13.59 32.42
CA THR A 80 -4.66 -12.17 32.32
C THR A 80 -3.63 -11.30 31.58
N PHE A 81 -2.48 -11.87 31.21
CA PHE A 81 -1.39 -11.15 30.51
C PHE A 81 -1.81 -10.63 29.14
N GLY A 82 -2.78 -11.30 28.51
CA GLY A 82 -3.31 -10.94 27.20
C GLY A 82 -2.33 -11.22 26.04
N ASP A 83 -2.77 -10.81 24.85
CA ASP A 83 -2.12 -11.11 23.58
C ASP A 83 -2.13 -9.89 22.65
N TYR A 84 -1.13 -9.81 21.79
CA TYR A 84 -1.09 -8.81 20.74
C TYR A 84 -2.25 -8.98 19.76
N GLN A 85 -2.94 -7.89 19.43
CA GLN A 85 -4.07 -7.91 18.51
C GLN A 85 -3.74 -7.23 17.19
N THR A 86 -4.35 -7.74 16.12
CA THR A 86 -4.34 -7.03 14.83
C THR A 86 -5.43 -5.94 14.84
N LEU A 87 -5.11 -4.75 14.34
CA LEU A 87 -6.06 -3.64 14.31
C LEU A 87 -7.18 -3.92 13.30
N GLY A 88 -6.81 -4.34 12.10
CA GLY A 88 -7.79 -4.60 11.04
C GLY A 88 -7.20 -4.62 9.66
N ASN A 89 -8.07 -4.51 8.67
CA ASN A 89 -7.71 -4.49 7.26
C ASN A 89 -8.27 -3.24 6.59
N LEU A 90 -7.43 -2.53 5.86
CA LEU A 90 -7.85 -1.56 4.86
C LEU A 90 -8.05 -2.31 3.54
N LEU A 91 -9.29 -2.36 3.09
CA LEU A 91 -9.72 -3.00 1.86
C LEU A 91 -9.94 -1.95 0.78
N VAL A 92 -9.43 -2.20 -0.42
CA VAL A 92 -9.74 -1.38 -1.60
C VAL A 92 -10.36 -2.28 -2.66
N ASP A 93 -11.66 -2.09 -2.90
CA ASP A 93 -12.44 -2.85 -3.87
C ASP A 93 -12.56 -2.04 -5.16
N LEU A 94 -11.99 -2.60 -6.23
CA LEU A 94 -11.86 -2.01 -7.56
C LEU A 94 -12.39 -3.03 -8.59
N PRO A 95 -13.73 -3.19 -8.71
CA PRO A 95 -14.34 -4.29 -9.44
C PRO A 95 -13.98 -4.35 -10.93
N ASP A 96 -13.62 -3.21 -11.53
CA ASP A 96 -13.25 -3.10 -12.94
C ASP A 96 -11.75 -3.38 -13.21
N HIS A 97 -10.94 -3.60 -12.17
CA HIS A 97 -9.49 -3.74 -12.26
C HIS A 97 -9.05 -5.20 -12.45
N LYS A 98 -9.49 -5.81 -13.55
CA LYS A 98 -9.01 -7.14 -13.96
C LYS A 98 -7.63 -7.03 -14.59
N VAL A 99 -6.68 -7.81 -14.09
CA VAL A 99 -5.29 -7.82 -14.59
C VAL A 99 -5.24 -8.56 -15.91
N ASN A 100 -4.77 -7.87 -16.95
CA ASN A 100 -4.52 -8.50 -18.25
C ASN A 100 -3.06 -8.91 -18.39
N THR A 101 -2.12 -8.00 -18.11
CA THR A 101 -0.67 -8.17 -18.30
C THR A 101 0.11 -7.22 -17.39
N HIS A 102 1.45 -7.35 -17.37
CA HIS A 102 2.38 -6.39 -16.74
C HIS A 102 2.21 -6.14 -15.25
N TYR A 103 1.70 -7.14 -14.52
CA TYR A 103 1.65 -7.04 -13.07
C TYR A 103 3.05 -7.14 -12.45
N LYS A 104 3.35 -6.22 -11.53
CA LYS A 104 4.51 -6.28 -10.65
C LYS A 104 4.17 -5.67 -9.30
N ARG A 105 4.57 -6.33 -8.22
CA ARG A 105 4.68 -5.68 -6.91
C ARG A 105 6.11 -5.71 -6.44
N ALA A 106 6.52 -4.66 -5.73
CA ALA A 106 7.86 -4.49 -5.23
C ALA A 106 7.86 -3.89 -3.82
N LEU A 107 8.83 -4.25 -3.00
CA LEU A 107 9.17 -3.55 -1.76
C LEU A 107 10.60 -3.04 -1.89
N ASP A 108 10.76 -1.73 -1.95
CA ASP A 108 12.06 -1.08 -1.87
C ASP A 108 12.40 -0.85 -0.40
N ILE A 109 13.40 -1.57 0.12
CA ILE A 109 13.82 -1.43 1.52
C ILE A 109 14.77 -0.24 1.73
N GLY A 110 15.27 0.38 0.65
CA GLY A 110 16.04 1.62 0.72
C GLY A 110 15.15 2.82 1.04
N ASP A 111 14.00 2.90 0.36
CA ASP A 111 13.03 3.99 0.53
C ASP A 111 11.85 3.64 1.44
N ALA A 112 11.73 2.37 1.86
CA ALA A 112 10.62 1.83 2.66
C ALA A 112 9.24 2.02 1.99
N VAL A 113 9.18 1.82 0.67
CA VAL A 113 7.95 1.96 -0.13
C VAL A 113 7.58 0.62 -0.77
N ALA A 114 6.35 0.18 -0.52
CA ALA A 114 5.73 -0.92 -1.26
C ALA A 114 5.00 -0.35 -2.48
N THR A 115 5.28 -0.91 -3.66
CA THR A 115 4.72 -0.48 -4.94
C THR A 115 3.96 -1.63 -5.60
N VAL A 116 2.82 -1.33 -6.22
CA VAL A 116 2.05 -2.27 -7.05
C VAL A 116 1.73 -1.60 -8.39
N GLU A 117 2.15 -2.23 -9.47
CA GLU A 117 1.99 -1.76 -10.85
C GLU A 117 1.26 -2.83 -11.66
N TYR A 118 0.32 -2.42 -12.49
CA TYR A 118 -0.41 -3.32 -13.39
C TYR A 118 -1.11 -2.54 -14.50
N GLU A 119 -1.44 -3.26 -15.57
CA GLU A 119 -2.27 -2.74 -16.65
C GLU A 119 -3.69 -3.33 -16.57
N SER A 120 -4.70 -2.48 -16.71
CA SER A 120 -6.09 -2.92 -16.93
C SER A 120 -6.77 -2.03 -17.96
N HIS A 121 -7.45 -2.64 -18.94
CA HIS A 121 -8.15 -1.93 -20.03
C HIS A 121 -7.28 -0.87 -20.77
N GLY A 122 -5.98 -1.14 -20.94
CA GLY A 122 -5.04 -0.22 -21.59
C GLY A 122 -4.77 1.06 -20.79
N VAL A 123 -4.89 0.98 -19.46
CA VAL A 123 -4.54 2.02 -18.49
C VAL A 123 -3.50 1.43 -17.55
N GLN A 124 -2.40 2.14 -17.34
CA GLN A 124 -1.37 1.77 -16.38
C GLN A 124 -1.73 2.33 -15.01
N TYR A 125 -1.74 1.46 -14.01
CA TYR A 125 -2.01 1.80 -12.63
C TYR A 125 -0.76 1.60 -11.78
N LYS A 126 -0.52 2.53 -10.86
CA LYS A 126 0.54 2.45 -9.86
C LYS A 126 0.01 2.83 -8.50
N ARG A 127 0.26 1.96 -7.52
CA ARG A 127 -0.07 2.17 -6.11
C ARG A 127 1.21 2.17 -5.28
N GLU A 128 1.32 3.14 -4.38
CA GLU A 128 2.48 3.31 -3.50
C GLU A 128 2.01 3.34 -2.05
N TYR A 129 2.65 2.56 -1.19
CA TYR A 129 2.31 2.44 0.22
C TYR A 129 3.54 2.61 1.09
N PHE A 130 3.43 3.43 2.12
CA PHE A 130 4.46 3.59 3.14
C PHE A 130 3.84 4.09 4.44
N VAL A 131 4.61 4.02 5.52
CA VAL A 131 4.21 4.60 6.81
C VAL A 131 5.22 5.68 7.17
N SER A 132 4.76 6.93 7.24
CA SER A 132 5.61 8.06 7.59
C SER A 132 5.96 8.04 9.07
N HIS A 133 7.25 7.99 9.39
CA HIS A 133 7.73 8.17 10.76
C HIS A 133 7.49 9.59 11.27
N VAL A 134 7.80 10.61 10.47
CA VAL A 134 7.69 12.02 10.90
C VAL A 134 6.24 12.50 11.03
N SER A 135 5.32 11.91 10.28
CA SER A 135 3.90 12.31 10.27
C SER A 135 2.98 11.30 10.96
N ASN A 136 3.49 10.15 11.41
CA ASN A 136 2.72 9.10 12.07
C ASN A 136 1.44 8.67 11.33
N VAL A 137 1.55 8.48 10.00
CA VAL A 137 0.42 8.13 9.14
C VAL A 137 0.82 7.05 8.13
N LEU A 138 -0.09 6.11 7.88
CA LEU A 138 -0.01 5.19 6.75
C LEU A 138 -0.58 5.88 5.51
N VAL A 139 0.21 5.93 4.44
CA VAL A 139 -0.17 6.56 3.19
C VAL A 139 -0.32 5.48 2.13
N GLY A 140 -1.46 5.49 1.44
CA GLY A 140 -1.67 4.77 0.20
C GLY A 140 -1.96 5.77 -0.92
N ARG A 141 -1.09 5.84 -1.93
CA ARG A 141 -1.25 6.70 -3.10
C ARG A 141 -1.65 5.85 -4.29
N LEU A 142 -2.79 6.16 -4.89
CA LEU A 142 -3.31 5.49 -6.08
C LEU A 142 -3.16 6.45 -7.27
N SER A 143 -2.52 6.00 -8.35
CA SER A 143 -2.25 6.80 -9.54
C SER A 143 -2.45 6.00 -10.83
N ALA A 144 -2.87 6.67 -11.89
CA ALA A 144 -3.09 6.08 -13.21
C ALA A 144 -2.58 7.02 -14.30
N ASP A 145 -2.22 6.48 -15.45
CA ASP A 145 -1.74 7.26 -16.61
C ASP A 145 -2.88 7.97 -17.39
N LYS A 146 -4.14 7.64 -17.08
CA LYS A 146 -5.33 8.37 -17.54
C LYS A 146 -6.09 8.99 -16.38
N GLY A 147 -6.58 10.21 -16.60
CA GLY A 147 -7.43 10.89 -15.65
C GLY A 147 -8.73 10.12 -15.38
N LYS A 148 -9.22 10.19 -14.13
CA LYS A 148 -10.48 9.59 -13.67
C LYS A 148 -10.57 8.06 -13.83
N ALA A 149 -9.43 7.38 -13.80
CA ALA A 149 -9.38 5.94 -14.03
C ALA A 149 -9.69 5.07 -12.81
N TYR A 150 -9.76 5.63 -11.59
CA TYR A 150 -10.14 4.87 -10.39
C TYR A 150 -11.61 5.05 -10.04
N THR A 151 -12.33 3.94 -9.95
CA THR A 151 -13.68 3.87 -9.37
C THR A 151 -13.73 2.67 -8.44
N GLY A 152 -14.23 2.87 -7.22
CA GLY A 152 -14.35 1.78 -6.27
C GLY A 152 -14.68 2.22 -4.85
N ARG A 153 -14.37 1.34 -3.90
CA ARG A 153 -14.68 1.53 -2.47
C ARG A 153 -13.45 1.29 -1.62
N ILE A 154 -13.30 2.10 -0.57
CA ILE A 154 -12.37 1.86 0.52
C ILE A 154 -13.16 1.46 1.75
N GLU A 155 -12.72 0.42 2.44
CA GLU A 155 -13.32 -0.01 3.69
C GLU A 155 -12.24 -0.28 4.72
N LEU A 156 -12.41 0.26 5.91
CA LEU A 156 -11.67 -0.15 7.09
C LEU A 156 -12.50 -1.19 7.81
N GLN A 157 -12.03 -2.43 7.79
CA GLN A 157 -12.62 -3.56 8.49
C GLN A 157 -11.82 -3.84 9.76
N GLU A 158 -12.39 -3.54 10.93
CA GLU A 158 -11.74 -3.85 12.20
C GLU A 158 -11.85 -5.32 12.55
N SER A 159 -10.79 -5.88 13.14
CA SER A 159 -10.74 -7.29 13.54
C SER A 159 -11.73 -7.64 14.67
N HIS A 160 -12.31 -6.63 15.32
CA HIS A 160 -13.26 -6.77 16.43
C HIS A 160 -14.73 -6.51 16.03
N LYS A 161 -15.05 -6.62 14.72
CA LYS A 161 -16.41 -6.59 14.13
C LYS A 161 -17.09 -5.22 14.00
N GLN A 162 -16.35 -4.15 13.72
CA GLN A 162 -16.91 -2.90 13.21
C GLN A 162 -16.32 -2.56 11.84
N ALA A 163 -17.11 -1.98 10.94
CA ALA A 163 -16.68 -1.62 9.59
C ALA A 163 -17.07 -0.17 9.28
N VAL A 164 -16.10 0.61 8.80
CA VAL A 164 -16.30 1.99 8.35
C VAL A 164 -15.92 2.06 6.87
N HIS A 165 -16.76 2.68 6.03
CA HIS A 165 -16.57 2.70 4.57
C HIS A 165 -16.55 4.12 3.99
N ALA A 166 -15.87 4.27 2.85
CA ALA A 166 -15.86 5.47 2.03
C ALA A 166 -15.87 5.09 0.53
N GLU A 167 -16.51 5.91 -0.31
CA GLU A 167 -16.50 5.72 -1.77
C GLU A 167 -15.36 6.49 -2.42
N ILE A 168 -14.67 5.88 -3.39
CA ILE A 168 -13.77 6.58 -4.31
C ILE A 168 -14.53 6.81 -5.62
N LYS A 169 -14.83 8.08 -5.92
CA LYS A 169 -15.28 8.51 -7.24
C LYS A 169 -14.36 9.63 -7.72
N CYS A 170 -13.64 9.41 -8.81
CA CYS A 170 -13.04 10.53 -9.53
C CYS A 170 -14.13 11.26 -10.32
N GLN A 171 -14.38 12.53 -9.99
CA GLN A 171 -15.29 13.41 -10.73
C GLN A 171 -14.72 13.82 -12.08
#